data_AF-A0A4Y9MTK6-F1
#
_entry.id   AF-A0A4Y9MTK6-F1
#
_cell.length_a   1.000
_cell.length_b   1.000
_cell.length_c   1.000
_cell.angle_alpha   90.00
_cell.angle_beta   90.00
_cell.angle_gamma   90.00
#
_symmetry.space_group_name_H-M   'P 1'
#
loop_
_entity.id
_entity.type
_entity.pdbx_description
1 polymer ?
#
loop_
_entity_poly.entity_id
_entity_poly.type
_entity_poly.pdbx_seq_one_letter_code
_entity_poly.pdbx_strand_id
1 'polypeptide(L)'
;MTCVPAGSRRPAGHAPDRAVLSDPRSSVAPSGREGERVSSDLRWAVTDGPAGTAAVALPDDGPAAHLLDRAHGVGFWCSRQAGGCGGPLVLEAEDGVRPRFRHQGDTRCRYVGREADAGPRYDHLRYQRALAAWLAGQGHHLRVQKVPQPDGRTGLHVVVDDVGQAIEVQLAPLPDTVWRRRDDRYRRQVRHVTWLYGPAAQSAGDTEAAVRGVAYSVRRHRTGLLVGVRDVDGGTRWVPLGACRLTADGFAAPGATEARARHAERAAGRQEAARRAARCAARAAQQALGPGRGRRGASITGGRPPAPDLHPLPFPR
;
A
#
# COMPACT_ATOMS: atom_id res chain seq x y z
N MET A 1 39.05 53.42 -45.53
CA MET A 1 38.62 52.71 -46.76
C MET A 1 37.14 52.41 -46.65
N THR A 2 36.38 53.38 -47.13
CA THR A 2 34.96 53.33 -47.49
C THR A 2 34.77 52.45 -48.71
N CYS A 3 33.63 51.75 -48.82
CA CYS A 3 32.92 51.55 -50.10
C CYS A 3 31.51 51.00 -49.87
N VAL A 4 30.55 51.84 -50.28
CA VAL A 4 29.14 51.58 -50.55
C VAL A 4 29.01 50.92 -51.94
N PRO A 5 27.92 50.20 -52.23
CA PRO A 5 27.04 50.63 -53.34
C PRO A 5 25.54 50.52 -52.92
N ALA A 6 24.69 51.55 -53.08
CA ALA A 6 24.08 52.07 -54.32
C ALA A 6 23.41 50.93 -55.13
N GLY A 7 22.09 50.78 -55.24
CA GLY A 7 21.05 51.71 -55.70
C GLY A 7 20.43 51.03 -56.93
N SER A 8 19.12 50.78 -57.08
CA SER A 8 18.10 51.77 -57.48
C SER A 8 16.94 51.00 -58.14
N ARG A 9 15.71 51.50 -57.95
CA ARG A 9 14.58 51.64 -58.92
C ARG A 9 13.22 51.11 -58.43
N ARG A 10 12.36 52.07 -58.06
CA ARG A 10 10.89 52.04 -58.15
C ARG A 10 10.45 52.19 -59.63
N PRO A 11 9.20 51.85 -60.01
CA PRO A 11 8.03 52.77 -59.91
C PRO A 11 6.77 52.07 -59.35
N ALA A 12 5.98 52.71 -58.47
CA ALA A 12 4.85 53.61 -58.75
C ALA A 12 3.57 52.90 -59.26
N GLY A 13 2.54 52.90 -58.41
CA GLY A 13 1.19 52.40 -58.71
C GLY A 13 0.20 52.75 -57.60
N HIS A 14 -0.41 53.92 -57.74
CA HIS A 14 -1.65 54.47 -57.17
C HIS A 14 -2.40 53.80 -55.99
N ALA A 15 -2.65 54.63 -54.95
CA ALA A 15 -3.74 54.60 -53.96
C ALA A 15 -5.05 55.16 -54.59
N PRO A 16 -6.23 55.31 -53.91
CA PRO A 16 -6.58 55.25 -52.47
C PRO A 16 -7.79 54.29 -52.21
N ASP A 17 -8.38 54.06 -51.04
CA ASP A 17 -9.01 55.01 -50.11
C ASP A 17 -9.67 54.18 -48.97
N ARG A 18 -9.44 54.53 -47.70
CA ARG A 18 -10.49 54.54 -46.65
C ARG A 18 -9.96 54.98 -45.28
N ALA A 19 -10.44 56.16 -44.93
CA ALA A 19 -10.61 56.80 -43.63
C ALA A 19 -10.96 55.83 -42.48
N VAL A 20 -10.27 55.93 -41.33
CA VAL A 20 -10.67 56.71 -40.11
C VAL A 20 -11.36 55.81 -39.07
N LEU A 21 -10.70 55.61 -37.92
CA LEU A 21 -11.20 55.97 -36.59
C LEU A 21 -10.23 55.52 -35.50
N SER A 22 -9.65 56.51 -34.83
CA SER A 22 -8.99 56.40 -33.53
C SER A 22 -10.03 56.00 -32.47
N ASP A 23 -9.67 55.10 -31.56
CA ASP A 23 -10.45 54.85 -30.35
C ASP A 23 -9.63 55.21 -29.08
N PRO A 24 -10.03 56.25 -28.33
CA PRO A 24 -9.44 56.62 -27.06
C PRO A 24 -10.28 56.08 -25.87
N ARG A 25 -9.57 55.63 -24.83
CA ARG A 25 -10.08 55.45 -23.46
C ARG A 25 -11.13 54.34 -23.24
N SER A 26 -10.65 53.23 -22.71
CA SER A 26 -11.35 52.57 -21.61
C SER A 26 -10.35 51.99 -20.62
N SER A 27 -10.12 52.77 -19.57
CA SER A 27 -9.62 52.31 -18.29
C SER A 27 -10.57 51.26 -17.75
N VAL A 28 -10.14 49.99 -17.75
CA VAL A 28 -10.70 48.98 -16.86
C VAL A 28 -9.58 48.61 -15.90
N ALA A 29 -9.74 49.03 -14.65
CA ALA A 29 -8.88 48.65 -13.55
C ALA A 29 -8.81 47.12 -13.45
N PRO A 30 -7.64 46.53 -13.13
CA PRO A 30 -7.61 45.15 -12.66
C PRO A 30 -8.25 45.15 -11.26
N SER A 31 -9.54 44.84 -11.20
CA SER A 31 -10.17 44.43 -9.96
C SER A 31 -9.41 43.21 -9.45
N GLY A 32 -8.75 43.40 -8.30
CA GLY A 32 -8.05 42.35 -7.60
C GLY A 32 -9.00 41.17 -7.41
N ARG A 33 -8.62 40.02 -7.96
CA ARG A 33 -9.14 38.75 -7.46
C ARG A 33 -8.53 38.56 -6.08
N GLU A 34 -9.26 39.01 -5.07
CA GLU A 34 -9.15 38.50 -3.71
C GLU A 34 -9.00 36.98 -3.78
N GLY A 35 -7.98 36.48 -3.09
CA GLY A 35 -7.54 35.10 -3.17
C GLY A 35 -8.71 34.13 -3.09
N GLU A 36 -8.99 33.46 -4.19
CA GLU A 36 -9.81 32.27 -4.25
C GLU A 36 -9.21 31.30 -3.22
N ARG A 37 -9.84 31.24 -2.05
CA ARG A 37 -9.44 30.33 -0.98
C ARG A 37 -9.62 28.94 -1.55
N VAL A 38 -8.54 28.36 -2.06
CA VAL A 38 -8.48 26.94 -2.39
C VAL A 38 -8.86 26.21 -1.10
N SER A 39 -10.11 25.74 -1.05
CA SER A 39 -10.65 25.03 0.11
C SER A 39 -9.83 23.77 0.30
N SER A 40 -8.96 23.75 1.32
CA SER A 40 -8.10 22.61 1.59
C SER A 40 -8.82 21.62 2.50
N ASP A 41 -9.37 20.54 1.96
CA ASP A 41 -9.94 19.42 2.73
C ASP A 41 -8.88 18.54 3.41
N LEU A 42 -7.74 19.12 3.80
CA LEU A 42 -6.63 18.38 4.39
C LEU A 42 -7.04 17.90 5.79
N ARG A 43 -7.01 16.58 6.00
CA ARG A 43 -7.46 15.94 7.26
C ARG A 43 -6.34 15.44 8.15
N TRP A 44 -5.09 15.60 7.73
CA TRP A 44 -3.94 14.94 8.31
C TRP A 44 -2.84 15.93 8.65
N ALA A 45 -2.26 15.74 9.83
CA ALA A 45 -1.14 16.53 10.33
C ALA A 45 -0.26 15.68 11.23
N VAL A 46 0.87 16.24 11.67
CA VAL A 46 1.64 15.76 12.83
C VAL A 46 1.63 16.82 13.92
N THR A 47 1.86 16.41 15.16
CA THR A 47 1.83 17.29 16.36
C THR A 47 3.21 17.45 17.02
N ASP A 48 4.26 16.88 16.44
CA ASP A 48 5.63 16.88 16.94
C ASP A 48 6.60 17.60 15.99
N GLY A 49 6.11 18.59 15.24
CA GLY A 49 6.92 19.45 14.37
C GLY A 49 6.98 19.02 12.89
N PRO A 50 7.70 19.77 12.05
CA PRO A 50 7.65 19.63 10.58
C PRO A 50 8.31 18.36 10.03
N ALA A 51 9.22 17.76 10.79
CA ALA A 51 9.82 16.45 10.51
C ALA A 51 9.18 15.32 11.35
N GLY A 52 8.09 15.63 12.04
CA GLY A 52 7.45 14.78 13.03
C GLY A 52 6.79 13.53 12.47
N THR A 53 6.48 12.60 13.38
CA THR A 53 5.86 11.29 13.10
C THR A 53 4.60 11.04 13.94
N ALA A 54 4.25 11.95 14.85
CA ALA A 54 3.03 11.90 15.67
C ALA A 54 1.80 12.27 14.83
N ALA A 55 1.47 11.42 13.85
CA ALA A 55 0.39 11.67 12.92
C ALA A 55 -0.99 11.60 13.57
N VAL A 56 -1.81 12.60 13.28
CA VAL A 56 -3.20 12.72 13.72
C VAL A 56 -4.11 12.86 12.49
N ALA A 57 -5.33 12.33 12.62
CA ALA A 57 -6.40 12.56 11.68
C ALA A 57 -7.45 13.41 12.37
N LEU A 58 -7.97 14.43 11.70
CA LEU A 58 -9.07 15.20 12.25
C LEU A 58 -10.32 14.33 12.40
N PRO A 59 -11.02 14.43 13.55
CA PRO A 59 -12.35 13.88 13.69
C PRO A 59 -13.34 14.61 12.77
N ASP A 60 -14.50 13.98 12.55
CA ASP A 60 -15.51 14.53 11.64
C ASP A 60 -16.36 15.63 12.29
N ASP A 61 -16.45 15.66 13.61
CA ASP A 61 -17.21 16.65 14.36
C ASP A 61 -16.32 17.77 14.94
N GLY A 62 -16.85 18.99 14.95
CA GLY A 62 -16.19 20.19 15.48
C GLY A 62 -15.77 20.07 16.95
N PRO A 63 -16.63 19.60 17.88
CA PRO A 63 -16.27 19.46 19.29
C PRO A 63 -15.05 18.57 19.53
N ALA A 64 -14.96 17.41 18.87
CA ALA A 64 -13.79 16.55 18.96
C ALA A 64 -12.55 17.19 18.32
N ALA A 65 -12.71 17.99 17.25
CA ALA A 65 -11.60 18.71 16.64
C ALA A 65 -11.02 19.78 17.58
N HIS A 66 -11.87 20.53 18.29
CA HIS A 66 -11.42 21.48 19.32
C HIS A 66 -10.77 20.79 20.53
N LEU A 67 -11.23 19.59 20.89
CA LEU A 67 -10.53 18.79 21.91
C LEU A 67 -9.13 18.37 21.44
N LEU A 68 -8.99 17.98 20.17
CA LEU A 68 -7.69 17.65 19.59
C LEU A 68 -6.74 18.86 19.58
N ASP A 69 -7.25 20.03 19.20
CA ASP A 69 -6.50 21.29 19.20
C ASP A 69 -5.98 21.67 20.58
N ARG A 70 -6.86 21.66 21.59
CA ARG A 70 -6.48 21.93 22.99
C ARG A 70 -5.47 20.92 23.52
N ALA A 71 -5.58 19.65 23.12
CA ALA A 71 -4.62 18.62 23.52
C ALA A 71 -3.23 18.81 22.88
N HIS A 72 -3.13 19.56 21.78
CA HIS A 72 -1.92 19.73 20.99
C HIS A 72 -1.60 21.22 20.73
N GLY A 73 -1.63 22.04 21.78
CA GLY A 73 -1.36 23.48 21.72
C GLY A 73 0.03 23.92 21.24
N VAL A 74 0.92 22.97 20.92
CA VAL A 74 2.19 23.23 20.21
C VAL A 74 1.98 23.50 18.71
N GLY A 75 0.81 23.13 18.17
CA GLY A 75 0.42 23.33 16.78
C GLY A 75 0.39 22.04 15.96
N PHE A 76 0.08 22.21 14.68
CA PHE A 76 0.01 21.15 13.69
C PHE A 76 0.94 21.44 12.52
N TRP A 77 1.49 20.41 11.91
CA TRP A 77 2.38 20.56 10.75
C TRP A 77 2.06 19.57 9.64
N CYS A 78 2.30 20.02 8.42
CA CYS A 78 2.27 19.19 7.22
C CYS A 78 3.57 18.39 7.11
N SER A 79 3.62 17.18 7.64
CA SER A 79 4.88 16.44 7.83
C SER A 79 5.63 16.15 6.53
N ARG A 80 6.93 16.47 6.51
CA ARG A 80 7.87 16.03 5.46
C ARG A 80 8.01 14.51 5.42
N GLN A 81 7.77 13.82 6.54
CA GLN A 81 7.82 12.36 6.60
C GLN A 81 6.68 11.70 5.81
N ALA A 82 5.56 12.40 5.59
CA ALA A 82 4.50 11.98 4.69
C ALA A 82 4.69 12.48 3.25
N GLY A 83 5.73 13.29 2.99
CA GLY A 83 5.94 13.98 1.71
C GLY A 83 5.31 15.37 1.63
N GLY A 84 4.82 15.91 2.76
CA GLY A 84 4.33 17.29 2.88
C GLY A 84 5.46 18.32 2.85
N CYS A 85 5.08 19.60 2.97
CA CYS A 85 6.01 20.74 2.87
C CYS A 85 6.76 21.07 4.18
N GLY A 86 6.30 20.59 5.33
CA GLY A 86 6.78 21.00 6.65
C GLY A 86 6.16 22.30 7.16
N GLY A 87 5.24 22.92 6.41
CA GLY A 87 4.58 24.16 6.83
C GLY A 87 3.65 23.96 8.04
N PRO A 88 3.49 24.98 8.89
CA PRO A 88 2.51 24.96 9.96
C PRO A 88 1.09 24.92 9.39
N LEU A 89 0.21 24.23 10.10
CA LEU A 89 -1.20 24.05 9.78
C LEU A 89 -2.05 24.69 10.87
N VAL A 90 -3.12 25.36 10.45
CA VAL A 90 -4.17 25.90 11.31
C VAL A 90 -5.38 24.97 11.22
N LEU A 91 -5.97 24.64 12.37
CA LEU A 91 -7.25 23.96 12.42
C LEU A 91 -8.38 24.95 12.10
N GLU A 92 -9.22 24.59 11.13
CA GLU A 92 -10.51 25.22 10.86
C GLU A 92 -11.62 24.25 11.27
N ALA A 93 -12.38 24.62 12.29
CA ALA A 93 -13.53 23.87 12.78
C ALA A 93 -14.67 24.87 13.03
N GLU A 94 -15.45 25.15 11.99
CA GLU A 94 -16.64 26.00 12.04
C GLU A 94 -17.89 25.15 12.23
N ASP A 95 -18.90 25.67 12.92
CA ASP A 95 -20.15 24.96 13.16
C ASP A 95 -20.85 24.58 11.84
N GLY A 96 -21.26 23.32 11.71
CA GLY A 96 -21.90 22.80 10.50
C GLY A 96 -20.94 22.51 9.34
N VAL A 97 -19.65 22.82 9.46
CA VAL A 97 -18.63 22.52 8.46
C VAL A 97 -17.70 21.44 8.97
N ARG A 98 -17.36 20.49 8.09
CA ARG A 98 -16.45 19.40 8.44
C ARG A 98 -15.05 19.98 8.76
N PRO A 99 -14.45 19.68 9.93
CA PRO A 99 -13.15 20.24 10.30
C PRO A 99 -12.04 19.90 9.30
N ARG A 100 -11.12 20.83 9.08
CA ARG A 100 -9.98 20.68 8.16
C ARG A 100 -8.74 21.44 8.64
N PHE A 101 -7.59 21.04 8.13
CA PHE A 101 -6.35 21.78 8.28
C PHE A 101 -6.12 22.68 7.07
N ARG A 102 -5.68 23.91 7.32
CA ARG A 102 -5.22 24.84 6.28
C ARG A 102 -3.75 25.18 6.51
N HIS A 103 -2.98 25.28 5.42
CA HIS A 103 -1.62 25.79 5.52
C HIS A 103 -1.63 27.27 5.93
N GLN A 104 -0.76 27.63 6.87
CA GLN A 104 -0.55 29.04 7.20
C GLN A 104 0.32 29.70 6.12
N GLY A 105 -0.15 30.83 5.57
CA GLY A 105 0.53 31.56 4.50
C GLY A 105 0.46 30.86 3.13
N ASP A 106 1.13 31.46 2.15
CA ASP A 106 1.22 30.91 0.79
C ASP A 106 2.32 29.85 0.71
N THR A 107 1.97 28.61 1.06
CA THR A 107 2.90 27.48 1.02
C THR A 107 2.66 26.61 -0.21
N ARG A 108 3.67 26.48 -1.07
CA ARG A 108 3.64 25.48 -2.15
C ARG A 108 3.75 24.08 -1.54
N CYS A 109 2.62 23.35 -1.53
CA CYS A 109 2.55 22.01 -0.98
C CYS A 109 1.88 21.06 -1.97
N ARG A 110 2.40 19.82 -2.06
CA ARG A 110 1.86 18.78 -2.95
C ARG A 110 0.41 18.40 -2.67
N TYR A 111 -0.09 18.71 -1.48
CA TYR A 111 -1.44 18.34 -1.05
C TYR A 111 -2.46 19.42 -1.35
N VAL A 112 -2.03 20.63 -1.76
CA VAL A 112 -2.96 21.67 -2.21
C VAL A 112 -3.63 21.20 -3.50
N GLY A 113 -4.96 21.07 -3.47
CA GLY A 113 -5.76 20.51 -4.56
C GLY A 113 -5.62 18.98 -4.74
N ARG A 114 -4.98 18.29 -3.79
CA ARG A 114 -4.78 16.83 -3.75
C ARG A 114 -4.87 16.28 -2.32
N GLU A 115 -5.77 16.85 -1.53
CA GLU A 115 -5.87 16.60 -0.09
C GLU A 115 -6.25 15.15 0.22
N ALA A 116 -7.03 14.51 -0.66
CA ALA A 116 -7.38 13.10 -0.57
C ALA A 116 -6.14 12.17 -0.56
N ASP A 117 -5.03 12.57 -1.19
CA ASP A 117 -3.79 11.80 -1.22
C ASP A 117 -3.07 11.81 0.14
N ALA A 118 -3.41 12.72 1.06
CA ALA A 118 -2.70 12.85 2.33
C ALA A 118 -2.91 11.62 3.22
N GLY A 119 -4.13 11.11 3.36
CA GLY A 119 -4.41 9.99 4.28
C GLY A 119 -3.53 8.76 4.07
N PRO A 120 -3.50 8.18 2.86
CA PRO A 120 -2.63 7.05 2.53
C PRO A 120 -1.13 7.33 2.79
N ARG A 121 -0.69 8.59 2.69
CA ARG A 121 0.69 9.01 2.92
C ARG A 121 1.03 9.14 4.40
N TYR A 122 0.07 9.52 5.24
CA TYR A 122 0.26 9.63 6.69
C TYR A 122 0.07 8.30 7.42
N ASP A 123 -0.62 7.33 6.82
CA ASP A 123 -0.97 6.07 7.48
C ASP A 123 0.26 5.37 8.10
N HIS A 124 1.37 5.29 7.37
CA HIS A 124 2.60 4.63 7.83
C HIS A 124 3.16 5.23 9.13
N LEU A 125 3.02 6.53 9.36
CA LEU A 125 3.51 7.19 10.57
C LEU A 125 2.77 6.67 11.81
N ARG A 126 1.47 6.40 11.67
CA ARG A 126 0.64 5.85 12.75
C ARG A 126 1.03 4.41 13.09
N TYR A 127 1.33 3.59 12.08
CA TYR A 127 1.84 2.24 12.31
C TYR A 127 3.25 2.27 12.92
N GLN A 128 4.13 3.12 12.40
CA GLN A 128 5.52 3.26 12.86
C GLN A 128 5.57 3.63 14.34
N ARG A 129 4.82 4.64 14.78
CA ARG A 129 4.81 5.08 16.19
C ARG A 129 4.36 3.96 17.13
N ALA A 130 3.27 3.27 16.78
CA ALA A 130 2.75 2.19 17.62
C ALA A 130 3.68 0.97 17.66
N LEU A 131 4.28 0.58 16.53
CA LEU A 131 5.27 -0.50 16.47
C LEU A 131 6.53 -0.14 17.24
N ALA A 132 7.02 1.08 17.10
CA ALA A 132 8.21 1.54 17.82
C ALA A 132 7.99 1.52 19.33
N ALA A 133 6.85 2.02 19.81
CA ALA A 133 6.51 1.97 21.23
C ALA A 133 6.38 0.52 21.75
N TRP A 134 5.76 -0.37 20.98
CA TRP A 134 5.62 -1.78 21.36
C TRP A 134 6.94 -2.55 21.39
N LEU A 135 7.85 -2.28 20.45
CA LEU A 135 9.18 -2.88 20.41
C LEU A 135 10.07 -2.33 21.53
N ALA A 136 10.07 -1.00 21.73
CA ALA A 136 10.80 -0.37 22.83
C ALA A 136 10.31 -0.87 24.20
N GLY A 137 9.00 -1.06 24.37
CA GLY A 137 8.43 -1.64 25.59
C GLY A 137 8.82 -3.11 25.85
N GLN A 138 9.42 -3.79 24.87
CA GLN A 138 10.02 -5.12 25.01
C GLN A 138 11.55 -5.07 25.12
N GLY A 139 12.15 -3.87 25.18
CA GLY A 139 13.59 -3.69 25.27
C GLY A 139 14.34 -3.81 23.94
N HIS A 140 13.65 -3.78 22.80
CA HIS A 140 14.27 -3.96 21.49
C HIS A 140 14.71 -2.64 20.86
N HIS A 141 15.89 -2.62 20.25
CA HIS A 141 16.33 -1.55 19.37
C HIS A 141 15.93 -1.84 17.93
N LEU A 142 15.43 -0.81 17.24
CA LEU A 142 14.86 -0.97 15.91
C LEU A 142 15.44 0.02 14.91
N ARG A 143 15.60 -0.44 13.67
CA ARG A 143 15.86 0.41 12.50
C ARG A 143 14.65 0.36 11.59
N VAL A 144 14.09 1.53 11.28
CA VAL A 144 12.94 1.64 10.36
C VAL A 144 13.41 2.15 9.01
N GLN A 145 13.07 1.40 7.97
CA GLN A 145 13.13 1.86 6.59
C GLN A 145 11.72 2.05 6.05
N LYS A 146 11.47 3.19 5.41
CA LYS A 146 10.25 3.44 4.65
C LYS A 146 10.33 2.75 3.32
N VAL A 147 9.24 2.09 2.93
CA VAL A 147 9.18 1.40 1.64
C VAL A 147 8.07 1.96 0.77
N PRO A 148 8.40 2.80 -0.21
CA PRO A 148 7.43 3.32 -1.17
C PRO A 148 6.68 2.20 -1.87
N GLN A 149 5.37 2.36 -2.04
CA GLN A 149 4.51 1.40 -2.71
C GLN A 149 3.90 2.00 -3.99
N PRO A 150 3.50 1.17 -4.98
CA PRO A 150 3.05 1.65 -6.29
C PRO A 150 1.84 2.59 -6.25
N ASP A 151 0.94 2.43 -5.28
CA ASP A 151 -0.26 3.26 -5.09
C ASP A 151 0.01 4.56 -4.31
N GLY A 152 1.29 4.88 -4.07
CA GLY A 152 1.71 6.04 -3.30
C GLY A 152 1.64 5.87 -1.79
N ARG A 153 1.18 4.73 -1.27
CA ARG A 153 1.34 4.40 0.16
C ARG A 153 2.79 4.13 0.49
N THR A 154 3.09 4.13 1.79
CA THR A 154 4.41 3.79 2.31
C THR A 154 4.26 2.62 3.26
N GLY A 155 4.89 1.49 2.96
CA GLY A 155 5.06 0.40 3.89
C GLY A 155 6.22 0.67 4.86
N LEU A 156 6.39 -0.20 5.84
CA LEU A 156 7.49 -0.14 6.80
C LEU A 156 8.27 -1.43 6.77
N HIS A 157 9.59 -1.33 6.66
CA HIS A 157 10.51 -2.43 6.93
C HIS A 157 11.23 -2.13 8.24
N VAL A 158 10.90 -2.88 9.29
CA VAL A 158 11.46 -2.68 10.64
C VAL A 158 12.40 -3.83 10.94
N VAL A 159 13.68 -3.54 11.09
CA VAL A 159 14.70 -4.52 11.47
C VAL A 159 14.95 -4.41 12.97
N VAL A 160 14.96 -5.55 13.65
CA VAL A 160 15.31 -5.69 15.07
C VAL A 160 16.53 -6.60 15.15
N ASP A 161 17.70 -5.97 15.15
CA ASP A 161 18.99 -6.65 14.99
C ASP A 161 19.26 -7.62 16.17
N ASP A 162 18.89 -7.21 17.39
CA ASP A 162 19.14 -7.95 18.64
C ASP A 162 18.57 -9.38 18.65
N VAL A 163 17.48 -9.60 17.91
CA VAL A 163 16.82 -10.91 17.78
C VAL A 163 16.87 -11.48 16.35
N GLY A 164 17.57 -10.80 15.43
CA GLY A 164 17.66 -11.21 14.02
C GLY A 164 16.30 -11.29 13.33
N GLN A 165 15.39 -10.36 13.63
CA GLN A 165 14.02 -10.33 13.12
C GLN A 165 13.79 -9.14 12.21
N ALA A 166 12.89 -9.28 11.25
CA ALA A 166 12.29 -8.14 10.55
C ALA A 166 10.76 -8.22 10.56
N ILE A 167 10.13 -7.06 10.72
CA ILE A 167 8.68 -6.87 10.59
C ILE A 167 8.43 -6.01 9.36
N GLU A 168 7.65 -6.53 8.43
CA GLU A 168 7.25 -5.85 7.21
C GLU A 168 5.79 -5.46 7.28
N VAL A 169 5.50 -4.15 7.31
CA VAL A 169 4.15 -3.61 7.27
C VAL A 169 3.79 -3.26 5.84
N GLN A 170 2.94 -4.07 5.23
CA GLN A 170 2.47 -3.86 3.87
C GLN A 170 1.11 -3.16 3.88
N LEU A 171 1.05 -1.90 3.42
CA LEU A 171 -0.19 -1.11 3.42
C LEU A 171 -0.90 -1.04 2.07
N ALA A 172 -0.21 -1.40 0.99
CA ALA A 172 -0.71 -1.48 -0.39
C ALA A 172 -0.73 -2.92 -0.92
N PRO A 173 -1.59 -3.22 -1.89
CA PRO A 173 -1.50 -4.48 -2.63
C PRO A 173 -0.16 -4.56 -3.36
N LEU A 174 0.41 -5.77 -3.40
CA LEU A 174 1.61 -6.08 -4.19
C LEU A 174 1.31 -7.32 -5.04
N PRO A 175 1.78 -7.36 -6.30
CA PRO A 175 1.75 -8.60 -7.07
C PRO A 175 2.55 -9.70 -6.35
N ASP A 176 2.06 -10.93 -6.41
CA ASP A 176 2.68 -12.10 -5.75
C ASP A 176 4.16 -12.26 -6.07
N THR A 177 4.56 -12.04 -7.33
CA THR A 177 5.97 -12.14 -7.76
C THR A 177 6.85 -11.08 -7.09
N VAL A 178 6.33 -9.86 -6.93
CA VAL A 178 7.03 -8.75 -6.25
C VAL A 178 7.12 -9.02 -4.75
N TRP A 179 6.04 -9.51 -4.16
CA TRP A 179 6.00 -9.92 -2.76
C TRP A 179 7.01 -11.04 -2.47
N ARG A 180 7.01 -12.13 -3.25
CA ARG A 180 7.96 -13.26 -3.09
C ARG A 180 9.40 -12.81 -3.20
N ARG A 181 9.75 -12.07 -4.26
CA ARG A 181 11.10 -11.55 -4.45
C ARG A 181 11.57 -10.70 -3.27
N ARG A 182 10.64 -9.95 -2.67
CA ARG A 182 10.92 -9.10 -1.50
C ARG A 182 11.09 -9.91 -0.23
N ASP A 183 10.22 -10.89 0.01
CA ASP A 183 10.32 -11.84 1.12
C ASP A 183 11.64 -12.62 1.07
N ASP A 184 11.98 -13.19 -0.09
CA ASP A 184 13.23 -13.92 -0.30
C ASP A 184 14.46 -13.06 -0.03
N ARG A 185 14.45 -11.80 -0.47
CA ARG A 185 15.55 -10.86 -0.20
C ARG A 185 15.71 -10.59 1.30
N TYR A 186 14.62 -10.37 2.02
CA TYR A 186 14.68 -10.08 3.46
C TYR A 186 15.06 -11.31 4.29
N ARG A 187 14.58 -12.50 3.92
CA ARG A 187 14.96 -13.76 4.60
C ARG A 187 16.43 -14.14 4.42
N ARG A 188 17.13 -13.56 3.44
CA ARG A 188 18.59 -13.70 3.31
C ARG A 188 19.37 -12.79 4.28
N GLN A 189 18.71 -11.78 4.86
CA GLN A 189 19.35 -10.77 5.71
C GLN A 189 19.07 -10.99 7.20
N VAL A 190 17.93 -11.59 7.54
CA VAL A 190 17.49 -11.85 8.91
C VAL A 190 17.00 -13.29 9.06
N ARG A 191 16.99 -13.82 10.29
CA ARG A 191 16.55 -15.20 10.57
C ARG A 191 15.07 -15.39 10.26
N HIS A 192 14.26 -14.39 10.60
CA HIS A 192 12.82 -14.45 10.47
C HIS A 192 12.26 -13.13 9.95
N VAL A 193 11.34 -13.23 9.00
CA VAL A 193 10.57 -12.10 8.47
C VAL A 193 9.10 -12.36 8.77
N THR A 194 8.47 -11.39 9.44
CA THR A 194 7.04 -11.38 9.76
C THR A 194 6.35 -10.30 8.94
N TRP A 195 5.36 -10.68 8.14
CA TRP A 195 4.54 -9.72 7.40
C TRP A 195 3.28 -9.35 8.17
N LEU A 196 3.00 -8.05 8.25
CA LEU A 196 1.79 -7.45 8.80
C LEU A 196 1.00 -6.80 7.67
N TYR A 197 -0.10 -7.43 7.26
CA TYR A 197 -0.91 -7.01 6.12
C TYR A 197 -1.97 -5.99 6.54
N GLY A 198 -1.84 -4.77 6.02
CA GLY A 198 -2.85 -3.74 6.14
C GLY A 198 -4.13 -4.07 5.34
N PRO A 199 -5.20 -3.27 5.48
CA PRO A 199 -6.49 -3.57 4.85
C PRO A 199 -6.45 -3.74 3.34
N ALA A 200 -5.59 -3.01 2.62
CA ALA A 200 -5.47 -3.12 1.17
C ALA A 200 -4.51 -4.24 0.71
N ALA A 201 -3.91 -4.99 1.66
CA ALA A 201 -2.96 -6.07 1.40
C ALA A 201 -3.49 -7.43 1.87
N GLN A 202 -4.80 -7.55 2.11
CA GLN A 202 -5.40 -8.78 2.66
C GLN A 202 -5.21 -10.00 1.77
N SER A 203 -5.29 -9.84 0.44
CA SER A 203 -5.10 -10.94 -0.51
C SER A 203 -3.72 -11.59 -0.40
N ALA A 204 -2.66 -10.80 -0.20
CA ALA A 204 -1.32 -11.33 0.06
C ALA A 204 -1.28 -12.12 1.37
N GLY A 205 -2.01 -11.66 2.39
CA GLY A 205 -2.20 -12.39 3.63
C GLY A 205 -2.99 -13.71 3.46
N ASP A 206 -3.98 -13.75 2.57
CA ASP A 206 -4.70 -15.00 2.25
C ASP A 206 -3.75 -16.03 1.62
N THR A 207 -2.92 -15.59 0.65
CA THR A 207 -1.89 -16.43 0.04
C THR A 207 -0.88 -16.92 1.09
N GLU A 208 -0.42 -16.04 1.99
CA GLU A 208 0.50 -16.45 3.06
C GLU A 208 -0.13 -17.45 4.02
N ALA A 209 -1.38 -17.24 4.45
CA ALA A 209 -2.08 -18.19 5.31
C ALA A 209 -2.21 -19.56 4.63
N ALA A 210 -2.58 -19.59 3.35
CA ALA A 210 -2.71 -20.82 2.58
C ALA A 210 -1.39 -21.61 2.44
N VAL A 211 -0.25 -20.92 2.36
CA VAL A 211 1.07 -21.54 2.14
C VAL A 211 1.79 -21.86 3.45
N ARG A 212 1.76 -20.94 4.41
CA ARG A 212 2.54 -21.00 5.67
C ARG A 212 1.69 -21.37 6.88
N GLY A 213 0.38 -21.52 6.70
CA GLY A 213 -0.58 -21.91 7.74
C GLY A 213 -1.02 -20.79 8.68
N VAL A 214 -0.42 -19.61 8.58
CA VAL A 214 -0.80 -18.43 9.34
C VAL A 214 -0.40 -17.16 8.58
N ALA A 215 -1.23 -16.13 8.66
CA ALA A 215 -0.85 -14.78 8.26
C ALA A 215 -1.28 -13.77 9.32
N TYR A 216 -0.63 -12.60 9.34
CA TYR A 216 -0.93 -11.56 10.31
C TYR A 216 -1.48 -10.32 9.60
N SER A 217 -2.73 -9.99 9.85
CA SER A 217 -3.28 -8.69 9.48
C SER A 217 -2.94 -7.64 10.53
N VAL A 218 -2.86 -6.38 10.11
CA VAL A 218 -2.75 -5.24 11.02
C VAL A 218 -3.80 -4.19 10.69
N ARG A 219 -4.42 -3.64 11.71
CA ARG A 219 -5.31 -2.49 11.59
C ARG A 219 -5.17 -1.57 12.78
N ARG A 220 -5.59 -0.33 12.59
CA ARG A 220 -5.64 0.67 13.67
C ARG A 220 -6.86 0.42 14.55
N HIS A 221 -6.69 0.73 15.83
CA HIS A 221 -7.75 0.80 16.83
C HIS A 221 -7.58 2.08 17.64
N ARG A 222 -8.62 2.50 18.37
CA ARG A 222 -8.61 3.78 19.10
C ARG A 222 -7.40 3.93 20.03
N THR A 223 -6.96 2.82 20.62
CA THR A 223 -5.86 2.78 21.61
C THR A 223 -4.53 2.24 21.08
N GLY A 224 -4.40 1.96 19.78
CA GLY A 224 -3.18 1.40 19.22
C GLY A 224 -3.39 0.55 17.96
N LEU A 225 -2.66 -0.55 17.85
CA LEU A 225 -2.79 -1.50 16.74
C LEU A 225 -3.44 -2.80 17.21
N LEU A 226 -4.25 -3.38 16.34
CA LEU A 226 -4.72 -4.76 16.46
C LEU A 226 -3.99 -5.61 15.42
N VAL A 227 -3.60 -6.80 15.84
CA VAL A 227 -3.04 -7.86 15.01
C VAL A 227 -4.10 -8.93 14.84
N GLY A 228 -4.41 -9.27 13.59
CA GLY A 228 -5.35 -10.32 13.23
C GLY A 228 -4.57 -11.57 12.87
N VAL A 229 -4.67 -12.62 13.69
CA VAL A 229 -4.13 -13.93 13.32
C VAL A 229 -5.13 -14.60 12.39
N ARG A 230 -4.74 -14.75 11.11
CA ARG A 230 -5.55 -15.41 10.09
C ARG A 230 -5.12 -16.87 9.94
N ASP A 231 -6.10 -17.75 9.90
CA ASP A 231 -5.90 -19.17 9.64
C ASP A 231 -6.31 -19.54 8.21
N VAL A 232 -6.10 -20.80 7.86
CA VAL A 232 -6.42 -21.39 6.55
C VAL A 232 -7.92 -21.54 6.27
N ASP A 233 -8.78 -21.24 7.24
CA ASP A 233 -10.24 -21.19 7.11
C ASP A 233 -10.76 -19.80 6.76
N GLY A 234 -9.87 -18.80 6.70
CA GLY A 234 -10.26 -17.40 6.62
C GLY A 234 -10.72 -16.83 7.97
N GLY A 235 -10.69 -17.63 9.04
CA GLY A 235 -10.93 -17.18 10.40
C GLY A 235 -9.87 -16.17 10.81
N THR A 236 -10.30 -15.06 11.45
CA THR A 236 -9.37 -14.02 11.92
C THR A 236 -9.61 -13.73 13.40
N ARG A 237 -8.61 -14.02 14.24
CA ARG A 237 -8.61 -13.64 15.66
C ARG A 237 -7.87 -12.32 15.84
N TRP A 238 -8.60 -11.27 16.22
CA TRP A 238 -8.01 -9.96 16.51
C TRP A 238 -7.55 -9.88 17.96
N VAL A 239 -6.31 -9.44 18.15
CA VAL A 239 -5.70 -9.19 19.46
C VAL A 239 -5.00 -7.84 19.48
N PRO A 240 -4.90 -7.18 20.64
CA PRO A 240 -4.03 -6.01 20.78
C PRO A 240 -2.58 -6.34 20.46
N LEU A 241 -1.86 -5.43 19.81
CA LEU A 241 -0.42 -5.61 19.53
C LEU A 241 0.38 -5.88 20.82
N GLY A 242 -0.01 -5.27 21.95
CA GLY A 242 0.62 -5.51 23.25
C GLY A 242 0.47 -6.95 23.79
N ALA A 243 -0.45 -7.75 23.25
CA ALA A 243 -0.58 -9.18 23.55
C ALA A 243 0.36 -10.05 22.68
N CYS A 244 0.98 -9.46 21.65
CA CYS A 244 2.00 -10.11 20.84
C CYS A 244 3.39 -9.92 21.44
N ARG A 245 4.32 -10.78 21.05
CA ARG A 245 5.74 -10.69 21.41
C ARG A 245 6.62 -10.91 20.19
N LEU A 246 7.72 -10.17 20.13
CA LEU A 246 8.81 -10.48 19.20
C LEU A 246 9.90 -11.22 19.99
N THR A 247 10.16 -12.45 19.57
CA THR A 247 11.12 -13.36 20.23
C THR A 247 12.20 -13.78 19.24
N ALA A 248 13.25 -14.45 19.73
CA ALA A 248 14.29 -15.02 18.86
C ALA A 248 13.72 -16.05 17.86
N ASP A 249 12.67 -16.78 18.25
CA ASP A 249 12.01 -17.79 17.42
C ASP A 249 10.97 -17.21 16.45
N GLY A 250 10.77 -15.89 16.49
CA GLY A 250 9.85 -15.19 15.61
C GLY A 250 8.79 -14.37 16.35
N PHE A 251 7.80 -13.96 15.57
CA PHE A 251 6.63 -13.23 16.05
C PHE A 251 5.60 -14.20 16.65
N ALA A 252 5.34 -14.01 17.94
CA ALA A 252 4.35 -14.74 18.72
C ALA A 252 3.08 -13.90 18.87
N ALA A 253 1.95 -14.46 18.45
CA ALA A 253 0.63 -13.86 18.65
C ALA A 253 -0.35 -14.93 19.15
N PRO A 254 -1.25 -14.59 20.09
CA PRO A 254 -2.29 -15.52 20.54
C PRO A 254 -3.13 -16.04 19.36
N GLY A 255 -3.26 -17.36 19.26
CA GLY A 255 -3.95 -18.03 18.13
C GLY A 255 -3.03 -18.49 17.00
N ALA A 256 -1.77 -18.08 16.96
CA ALA A 256 -0.87 -18.41 15.85
C ALA A 256 -0.47 -19.89 15.84
N THR A 257 -0.30 -20.51 17.00
CA THR A 257 0.02 -21.94 17.12
C THR A 257 -1.16 -22.78 16.65
N GLU A 258 -2.38 -22.41 17.07
CA GLU A 258 -3.62 -23.07 16.70
C GLU A 258 -3.90 -22.95 15.20
N ALA A 259 -3.65 -21.77 14.60
CA ALA A 259 -3.76 -21.58 13.15
C ALA A 259 -2.81 -22.51 12.38
N ARG A 260 -1.54 -22.61 12.81
CA ARG A 260 -0.55 -23.50 12.20
C ARG A 260 -0.91 -24.98 12.38
N ALA A 261 -1.44 -25.37 13.54
CA ALA A 261 -1.88 -26.74 13.81
C ALA A 261 -3.01 -27.16 12.84
N ARG A 262 -4.03 -26.32 12.67
CA ARG A 262 -5.12 -26.57 11.70
C ARG A 262 -4.61 -26.69 10.26
N HIS A 263 -3.63 -25.87 9.88
CA HIS A 263 -3.00 -26.00 8.58
C HIS A 263 -2.29 -27.36 8.41
N ALA A 264 -1.52 -27.79 9.42
CA ALA A 264 -0.83 -29.07 9.40
C ALA A 264 -1.81 -30.25 9.28
N GLU A 265 -2.91 -30.22 10.05
CA GLU A 265 -3.98 -31.22 9.98
C GLU A 265 -4.57 -31.31 8.56
N ARG A 266 -4.85 -30.17 7.93
CA ARG A 266 -5.34 -30.14 6.54
C ARG A 266 -4.33 -30.63 5.54
N ALA A 267 -3.08 -30.23 5.68
CA ALA A 267 -2.01 -30.69 4.80
C ALA A 267 -1.87 -32.22 4.87
N ALA A 268 -1.91 -32.78 6.08
CA ALA A 268 -1.90 -34.23 6.30
C ALA A 268 -3.13 -34.91 5.68
N GLY A 269 -4.33 -34.34 5.88
CA GLY A 269 -5.57 -34.83 5.28
C GLY A 269 -5.54 -34.86 3.74
N ARG A 270 -5.03 -33.78 3.11
CA ARG A 270 -4.83 -33.71 1.65
C ARG A 270 -3.82 -34.73 1.17
N GLN A 271 -2.71 -34.90 1.89
CA GLN A 271 -1.67 -35.87 1.52
C GLN A 271 -2.21 -37.30 1.59
N GLU A 272 -2.96 -37.66 2.64
CA GLU A 272 -3.53 -39.00 2.74
C GLU A 272 -4.63 -39.24 1.70
N ALA A 273 -5.46 -38.24 1.39
CA ALA A 273 -6.43 -38.33 0.30
C ALA A 273 -5.74 -38.57 -1.06
N ALA A 274 -4.66 -37.85 -1.35
CA ALA A 274 -3.87 -38.04 -2.56
C ALA A 274 -3.25 -39.45 -2.64
N ARG A 275 -2.72 -39.96 -1.52
CA ARG A 275 -2.19 -41.34 -1.43
C ARG A 275 -3.28 -42.38 -1.70
N ARG A 276 -4.48 -42.22 -1.14
CA ARG A 276 -5.62 -43.11 -1.42
C ARG A 276 -6.01 -43.08 -2.89
N ALA A 277 -6.13 -41.90 -3.48
CA ALA A 277 -6.46 -41.74 -4.89
C ALA A 277 -5.43 -42.42 -5.80
N ALA A 278 -4.13 -42.23 -5.53
CA ALA A 278 -3.06 -42.89 -6.27
C ALA A 278 -3.12 -44.43 -6.17
N ARG A 279 -3.42 -44.97 -4.98
CA ARG A 279 -3.60 -46.43 -4.79
C ARG A 279 -4.80 -46.96 -5.59
N CYS A 280 -5.93 -46.25 -5.58
CA CYS A 280 -7.11 -46.63 -6.36
C CYS A 280 -6.83 -46.60 -7.87
N ALA A 281 -6.17 -45.54 -8.36
CA ALA A 281 -5.79 -45.40 -9.77
C ALA A 281 -4.83 -46.52 -10.22
N ALA A 282 -3.83 -46.86 -9.40
CA ALA A 282 -2.90 -47.95 -9.70
C ALA A 282 -3.60 -49.32 -9.79
N ARG A 283 -4.55 -49.60 -8.88
CA ARG A 283 -5.36 -50.83 -8.94
C ARG A 283 -6.24 -50.88 -10.18
N ALA A 284 -6.89 -49.79 -10.53
CA ALA A 284 -7.72 -49.71 -11.74
C ALA A 284 -6.87 -49.94 -13.02
N ALA A 285 -5.67 -49.35 -13.09
CA ALA A 285 -4.76 -49.57 -14.21
C ALA A 285 -4.30 -51.03 -14.33
N GLN A 286 -3.98 -51.69 -13.21
CA GLN A 286 -3.62 -53.12 -13.20
C GLN A 286 -4.77 -54.02 -13.65
N GLN A 287 -6.02 -53.70 -13.27
CA GLN A 287 -7.20 -54.44 -13.71
C GLN A 287 -7.49 -54.25 -15.20
N ALA A 288 -7.23 -53.05 -15.74
CA ALA A 288 -7.34 -52.78 -17.18
C ALA A 288 -6.27 -53.51 -18.03
N LEU A 289 -5.16 -53.94 -17.41
CA LEU A 289 -4.06 -54.68 -18.04
C LEU A 289 -4.11 -56.21 -17.77
N GLY A 290 -5.09 -56.70 -17.00
CA GLY A 290 -5.27 -58.12 -16.67
C GLY A 290 -5.89 -58.97 -17.79
N PRO A 291 -5.68 -60.31 -17.81
CA PRO A 291 -5.30 -61.07 -19.00
C PRO A 291 -6.45 -61.30 -19.98
N GLY A 292 -6.08 -61.35 -21.27
CA GLY A 292 -6.98 -61.40 -22.40
C GLY A 292 -8.15 -62.37 -22.28
N ARG A 293 -9.36 -61.85 -22.53
CA ARG A 293 -10.34 -62.60 -23.31
C ARG A 293 -9.83 -62.65 -24.74
N GLY A 294 -9.41 -63.84 -25.16
CA GLY A 294 -9.08 -64.11 -26.55
C GLY A 294 -10.23 -63.69 -27.46
N ARG A 295 -9.92 -62.85 -28.45
CA ARG A 295 -10.68 -62.83 -29.69
C ARG A 295 -9.69 -62.76 -30.84
N ARG A 296 -9.70 -63.85 -31.60
CA ARG A 296 -8.94 -64.05 -32.83
C ARG A 296 -9.28 -62.96 -33.84
N GLY A 297 -8.25 -62.51 -34.56
CA GLY A 297 -8.30 -62.16 -35.97
C GLY A 297 -8.98 -60.83 -36.33
N ALA A 298 -8.16 -59.81 -36.55
CA ALA A 298 -8.22 -59.01 -37.78
C ALA A 298 -6.97 -58.13 -37.85
N SER A 299 -6.19 -58.33 -38.91
CA SER A 299 -5.07 -57.49 -39.30
C SER A 299 -5.60 -56.11 -39.68
N ILE A 300 -5.20 -55.05 -38.97
CA ILE A 300 -5.34 -53.67 -39.44
C ILE A 300 -4.00 -52.98 -39.26
N THR A 301 -3.47 -52.57 -40.40
CA THR A 301 -2.24 -51.81 -40.62
C THR A 301 -2.28 -50.42 -39.97
N GLY A 302 -1.21 -50.09 -39.26
CA GLY A 302 -0.51 -48.80 -39.26
C GLY A 302 -1.34 -47.51 -39.19
N GLY A 303 -1.40 -46.92 -38.00
CA GLY A 303 -1.75 -45.51 -37.80
C GLY A 303 -1.34 -45.05 -36.40
N ARG A 304 -0.19 -44.36 -36.30
CA ARG A 304 0.32 -43.76 -35.06
C ARG A 304 -0.62 -42.61 -34.64
N PRO A 305 -1.30 -42.66 -33.48
CA PRO A 305 -2.09 -41.53 -33.02
C PRO A 305 -1.16 -40.39 -32.54
N PRO A 306 -1.51 -39.12 -32.80
CA PRO A 306 -0.74 -37.98 -32.32
C PRO A 306 -0.85 -37.86 -30.79
N ALA A 307 0.23 -37.37 -30.18
CA ALA A 307 0.32 -37.15 -28.74
C ALA A 307 -0.77 -36.16 -28.26
N PRO A 308 -1.41 -36.39 -27.10
CA PRO A 308 -2.33 -35.42 -26.54
C PRO A 308 -1.56 -34.17 -26.10
N ASP A 309 -2.02 -33.00 -26.55
CA ASP A 309 -1.56 -31.70 -26.08
C ASP A 309 -1.78 -31.58 -24.57
N LEU A 310 -0.68 -31.49 -23.84
CA LEU A 310 -0.67 -31.16 -22.42
C LEU A 310 -0.95 -29.67 -22.25
N HIS A 311 -2.22 -29.29 -22.24
CA HIS A 311 -2.60 -27.96 -21.79
C HIS A 311 -2.34 -27.83 -20.28
N PRO A 312 -1.55 -26.84 -19.83
CA PRO A 312 -1.37 -26.57 -18.41
C PRO A 312 -2.69 -26.11 -17.80
N LEU A 313 -3.05 -26.72 -16.67
CA LEU A 313 -4.25 -26.35 -15.89
C LEU A 313 -4.18 -24.87 -15.48
N PRO A 314 -5.30 -24.14 -15.52
CA PRO A 314 -5.34 -22.75 -15.07
C PRO A 314 -5.13 -22.70 -13.56
N PHE A 315 -4.11 -21.95 -13.14
CA PHE A 315 -3.99 -21.51 -11.75
C PHE A 315 -5.18 -20.61 -11.39
N PRO A 316 -5.75 -20.74 -10.18
CA PRO A 316 -6.83 -19.87 -9.74
C PRO A 316 -6.32 -18.43 -9.62
N ARG A 317 -7.09 -17.50 -10.21
CA ARG A 317 -6.92 -16.04 -10.08
C ARG A 317 -7.43 -15.53 -8.75
#